data_AF-A0A838PZ72-F1
#
_entry.id   AF-A0A838PZ72-F1
#
_cell.length_a   1.000
_cell.length_b   1.000
_cell.length_c   1.000
_cell.angle_alpha   90.00
_cell.angle_beta   90.00
_cell.angle_gamma   90.00
#
_symmetry.space_group_name_H-M   'P 1'
#
loop_
_entity.id
_entity.type
_entity.pdbx_description
1 polymer ?
#
loop_
_entity_poly.entity_id
_entity_poly.type
_entity_poly.pdbx_seq_one_letter_code
_entity_poly.pdbx_strand_id
1 'polypeptide(L)'
;VPDRLAGRILGMGDILGLVEKAAEAFDEEEAARMERKLRTASFDFNDFLAQFKMMRKMGPLENLLGMIPGLSNMQGLSVDEKQIKRTEAIVLSMTSKERTRPDILNARRRQRIARGSGSSVTEVNDLLQRFNQMRKMMKNAGKMKKMMAQMARMKN
;
A
#
# COMPACT_ATOMS: atom_id res chain seq x y z
N VAL A 1 -5.43 -5.04 52.82
CA VAL A 1 -5.92 -6.07 51.86
C VAL A 1 -5.29 -5.78 50.50
N PRO A 2 -4.68 -6.75 49.81
CA PRO A 2 -3.52 -6.54 48.95
C PRO A 2 -3.80 -6.78 47.45
N ASP A 3 -4.29 -5.78 46.73
CA ASP A 3 -4.53 -5.88 45.27
C ASP A 3 -3.51 -5.14 44.40
N ARG A 4 -2.66 -4.29 45.00
CA ARG A 4 -1.63 -3.52 44.26
C ARG A 4 -0.28 -4.22 44.16
N LEU A 5 -0.04 -5.27 44.94
CA LEU A 5 1.19 -6.07 44.87
C LEU A 5 1.10 -7.21 43.85
N ALA A 6 -0.11 -7.71 43.56
CA ALA A 6 -0.33 -8.81 42.63
C ALA A 6 -0.19 -8.40 41.14
N GLY A 7 -0.29 -7.11 40.82
CA GLY A 7 -0.14 -6.60 39.46
C GLY A 7 1.30 -6.48 38.95
N ARG A 8 2.31 -6.73 39.80
CA ARG A 8 3.75 -6.62 39.43
C ARG A 8 4.42 -7.95 39.07
N ILE A 9 3.75 -9.09 39.28
CA ILE A 9 4.32 -10.42 39.02
C ILE A 9 3.84 -11.01 37.68
N LEU A 10 2.83 -10.42 37.04
CA LEU A 10 2.46 -10.78 35.67
C LEU A 10 2.78 -9.60 34.75
N GLY A 11 3.90 -9.71 34.03
CA GLY A 11 4.46 -8.68 33.17
C GLY A 11 3.53 -8.27 32.02
N MET A 12 2.55 -7.43 32.32
CA MET A 12 1.69 -6.75 31.34
C MET A 12 1.69 -5.24 31.59
N GLY A 13 2.86 -4.70 31.93
CA GLY A 13 3.10 -3.29 32.14
C GLY A 13 3.60 -2.54 30.90
N ASP A 14 3.56 -3.12 29.70
CA ASP A 14 4.22 -2.50 28.53
C ASP A 14 3.55 -2.80 27.19
N ILE A 15 2.21 -2.90 27.17
CA ILE A 15 1.47 -3.08 25.90
C ILE A 15 0.45 -1.96 25.68
N LEU A 16 -0.12 -1.40 26.75
CA LEU A 16 -1.02 -0.24 26.65
C LEU A 16 -0.29 1.03 26.18
N GLY A 17 0.97 1.25 26.58
CA GLY A 17 1.76 2.40 26.11
C GLY A 17 2.29 2.27 24.67
N LEU A 18 2.48 1.04 24.17
CA LEU A 18 2.91 0.80 22.80
C LEU A 18 1.75 0.95 21.78
N VAL A 19 0.50 0.78 22.21
CA VAL A 19 -0.69 0.97 21.37
C VAL A 19 -1.03 2.46 21.21
N GLU A 20 -0.77 3.30 22.21
CA GLU A 20 -0.93 4.76 22.08
C GLU A 20 0.15 5.40 21.20
N LYS A 21 1.41 4.95 21.26
CA LYS A 21 2.46 5.40 20.33
C LYS A 21 2.35 4.84 18.90
N ALA A 22 1.65 3.72 18.72
CA ALA A 22 1.35 3.19 17.38
C ALA A 22 0.16 3.91 16.71
N ALA A 23 -0.74 4.51 17.50
CA ALA A 23 -1.86 5.31 16.99
C ALA A 23 -1.42 6.66 16.39
N GLU A 24 -0.27 7.22 16.80
CA GLU A 24 0.30 8.46 16.26
C GLU A 24 0.97 8.31 14.88
N ALA A 25 1.12 7.08 14.36
CA ALA A 25 1.63 6.84 13.01
C ALA A 25 0.51 6.81 11.94
N PHE A 26 -0.73 7.15 12.31
CA PHE A 26 -1.81 7.37 11.35
C PHE A 26 -1.83 8.82 10.90
N ASP A 27 -1.27 9.04 9.71
CA ASP A 27 -1.27 10.32 9.01
C ASP A 27 -2.71 10.62 8.52
N GLU A 28 -3.48 11.37 9.33
CA GLU A 28 -4.83 11.85 8.98
C GLU A 28 -4.86 12.53 7.60
N GLU A 29 -3.75 13.17 7.22
CA GLU A 29 -3.61 13.82 5.93
C GLU A 29 -3.53 12.81 4.78
N GLU A 30 -2.81 11.71 4.99
CA GLU A 30 -2.70 10.59 4.05
C GLU A 30 -4.03 9.83 3.94
N ALA A 31 -4.75 9.66 5.06
CA ALA A 31 -6.11 9.11 5.08
C ALA A 31 -7.09 9.99 4.28
N ALA A 32 -7.10 11.32 4.51
CA ALA A 32 -7.94 12.26 3.78
C ALA A 32 -7.58 12.36 2.28
N ARG A 33 -6.29 12.22 1.94
CA ARG A 33 -5.81 12.18 0.55
C ARG A 33 -6.25 10.89 -0.14
N MET A 34 -6.12 9.75 0.53
CA MET A 34 -6.57 8.46 0.04
C MET A 34 -8.10 8.44 -0.13
N GLU A 35 -8.86 9.00 0.81
CA GLU A 35 -10.30 9.12 0.69
C GLU A 35 -10.71 9.98 -0.52
N ARG A 36 -10.08 11.15 -0.70
CA ARG A 36 -10.33 12.01 -1.86
C ARG A 36 -10.05 11.27 -3.16
N LYS A 37 -8.96 10.52 -3.24
CA LYS A 37 -8.58 9.73 -4.43
C LYS A 37 -9.48 8.53 -4.69
N LEU A 38 -9.97 7.88 -3.64
CA LEU A 38 -10.99 6.84 -3.73
C LEU A 38 -12.31 7.41 -4.24
N ARG A 39 -12.70 8.63 -3.81
CA ARG A 39 -13.90 9.33 -4.30
C ARG A 39 -13.76 9.75 -5.76
N THR A 40 -12.59 10.22 -6.19
CA THR A 40 -12.34 10.62 -7.59
C THR A 40 -12.01 9.44 -8.51
N ALA A 41 -11.83 8.23 -7.95
CA ALA A 41 -11.37 7.03 -8.66
C ALA A 41 -10.07 7.25 -9.48
N SER A 42 -9.28 8.27 -9.11
CA SER A 42 -8.05 8.63 -9.78
C SER A 42 -6.89 7.96 -9.07
N PHE A 43 -6.56 6.74 -9.50
CA PHE A 43 -5.36 6.03 -9.07
C PHE A 43 -4.31 6.14 -10.15
N ASP A 44 -3.15 6.72 -9.82
CA ASP A 44 -2.06 6.99 -10.75
C ASP A 44 -0.74 6.31 -10.30
N PHE A 45 0.34 6.45 -11.08
CA PHE A 45 1.62 5.83 -10.71
C PHE A 45 2.31 6.49 -9.51
N ASN A 46 1.97 7.72 -9.16
CA ASN A 46 2.51 8.37 -7.95
C ASN A 46 1.91 7.71 -6.70
N ASP A 47 0.61 7.39 -6.74
CA ASP A 47 -0.06 6.62 -5.69
C ASP A 47 0.51 5.22 -5.57
N PHE A 48 0.69 4.56 -6.70
CA PHE A 48 1.32 3.25 -6.75
C PHE A 48 2.70 3.27 -6.07
N LEU A 49 3.53 4.27 -6.38
CA LEU A 49 4.84 4.42 -5.76
C LEU A 49 4.77 4.74 -4.25
N ALA A 50 3.83 5.58 -3.83
CA ALA A 50 3.63 5.90 -2.41
C ALA A 50 3.28 4.64 -1.59
N GLN A 51 2.39 3.79 -2.12
CA GLN A 51 2.04 2.51 -1.49
C GLN A 51 3.25 1.58 -1.37
N PHE A 52 4.10 1.49 -2.40
CA PHE A 52 5.35 0.71 -2.31
C PHE A 52 6.34 1.27 -1.30
N LYS A 53 6.46 2.60 -1.18
CA LYS A 53 7.31 3.24 -0.18
C LYS A 53 6.80 2.98 1.23
N MET A 54 5.49 2.98 1.43
CA MET A 54 4.85 2.66 2.71
C MET A 54 5.09 1.19 3.08
N MET A 55 4.89 0.25 2.15
CA MET A 55 5.23 -1.16 2.34
C MET A 55 6.72 -1.35 2.66
N ARG A 56 7.61 -0.63 1.98
CA ARG A 56 9.05 -0.66 2.25
C ARG A 56 9.40 -0.12 3.64
N LYS A 57 8.76 0.97 4.08
CA LYS A 57 8.94 1.55 5.43
C LYS A 57 8.47 0.63 6.54
N MET A 58 7.41 -0.14 6.30
CA MET A 58 6.96 -1.18 7.23
C MET A 58 7.89 -2.40 7.26
N GLY A 59 8.84 -2.50 6.32
CA GLY A 59 9.79 -3.61 6.23
C GLY A 59 9.14 -4.93 5.79
N PRO A 60 9.93 -6.01 5.68
CA PRO A 60 9.36 -7.34 5.53
C PRO A 60 8.53 -7.63 6.78
N LEU A 61 7.23 -7.81 6.60
CA LEU A 61 6.32 -8.30 7.64
C LEU A 61 6.78 -9.64 8.23
N GLU A 62 7.79 -10.31 7.66
CA GLU A 62 8.45 -11.49 8.23
C GLU A 62 8.86 -11.27 9.70
N ASN A 63 9.34 -10.08 10.07
CA ASN A 63 9.76 -9.82 11.46
C ASN A 63 8.59 -9.53 12.42
N LEU A 64 7.47 -9.01 11.93
CA LEU A 64 6.27 -8.74 12.75
C LEU A 64 5.31 -9.94 12.82
N LEU A 65 5.20 -10.72 11.73
CA LEU A 65 4.43 -11.97 11.68
C LEU A 65 5.09 -13.09 12.49
N GLY A 66 6.41 -13.04 12.67
CA GLY A 66 7.15 -13.96 13.56
C GLY A 66 6.82 -13.83 15.05
N MET A 67 6.14 -12.75 15.47
CA MET A 67 5.75 -12.51 16.87
C MET A 67 4.27 -12.82 17.16
N ILE A 68 3.46 -13.19 16.15
CA ILE A 68 2.06 -13.58 16.33
C ILE A 68 1.97 -15.12 16.34
N PRO A 69 1.74 -15.76 17.51
CA PRO A 69 1.57 -17.20 17.56
C PRO A 69 0.32 -17.62 16.77
N GLY A 70 0.48 -18.50 15.77
CA GLY A 70 -0.61 -19.06 14.97
C GLY A 70 -0.68 -18.62 13.49
N LEU A 71 0.19 -17.70 13.04
CA LEU A 71 0.24 -17.24 11.64
C LEU A 71 1.51 -17.68 10.86
N SER A 72 2.23 -18.69 11.37
CA SER A 72 3.50 -19.20 10.81
C SER A 72 3.41 -19.78 9.38
N ASN A 73 2.20 -20.02 8.86
CA ASN A 73 1.99 -20.66 7.56
C ASN A 73 1.64 -19.71 6.40
N MET A 74 1.61 -18.39 6.60
CA MET A 74 1.52 -17.43 5.49
C MET A 74 2.90 -17.03 4.95
N GLN A 75 3.74 -18.02 4.65
CA GLN A 75 4.94 -17.84 3.84
C GLN A 75 4.48 -17.64 2.38
N GLY A 76 4.60 -16.41 1.86
CA GLY A 76 4.22 -16.17 0.46
C GLY A 76 4.22 -14.72 0.00
N LEU A 77 4.28 -13.75 0.91
CA LEU A 77 4.49 -12.34 0.58
C LEU A 77 5.92 -11.93 0.88
N SER A 78 6.90 -12.70 0.39
CA SER A 78 8.29 -12.23 0.38
C SER A 78 8.36 -11.09 -0.63
N VAL A 79 8.21 -9.88 -0.11
CA VAL A 79 8.33 -8.65 -0.88
C VAL A 79 9.82 -8.48 -1.18
N ASP A 80 10.27 -8.97 -2.33
CA ASP A 80 11.65 -8.85 -2.75
C ASP A 80 12.01 -7.36 -2.93
N GLU A 81 12.90 -6.86 -2.06
CA GLU A 81 13.35 -5.47 -2.07
C GLU A 81 13.95 -5.09 -3.44
N LYS A 82 14.54 -6.06 -4.17
CA LYS A 82 15.05 -5.83 -5.52
C LYS A 82 13.93 -5.54 -6.52
N GLN A 83 12.79 -6.22 -6.41
CA GLN A 83 11.63 -5.96 -7.28
C GLN A 83 10.99 -4.60 -6.99
N ILE A 84 10.97 -4.18 -5.73
CA ILE A 84 10.53 -2.82 -5.37
C ILE A 84 11.47 -1.78 -6.00
N LYS A 85 12.79 -1.94 -5.85
CA LYS A 85 13.77 -0.99 -6.41
C LYS A 85 13.65 -0.89 -7.93
N ARG A 86 13.43 -2.02 -8.63
CA ARG A 86 13.17 -2.02 -10.09
C ARG A 86 11.87 -1.30 -10.45
N THR A 87 10.80 -1.56 -9.72
CA THR A 87 9.50 -0.89 -9.90
C THR A 87 9.63 0.61 -9.71
N GLU A 88 10.35 1.05 -8.68
CA GLU A 88 10.65 2.46 -8.43
C GLU A 88 11.45 3.06 -9.59
N ALA A 89 12.51 2.40 -10.06
CA ALA A 89 13.30 2.87 -11.20
C ALA A 89 12.47 3.03 -12.49
N ILE A 90 11.57 2.09 -12.78
CA ILE A 90 10.66 2.15 -13.93
C ILE A 90 9.74 3.37 -13.81
N VAL A 91 9.09 3.56 -12.66
CA VAL A 91 8.16 4.68 -12.44
C VAL A 91 8.90 6.03 -12.46
N LEU A 92 10.09 6.11 -11.86
CA LEU A 92 10.92 7.30 -11.87
C LEU A 92 11.40 7.68 -13.28
N SER A 93 11.53 6.72 -14.18
CA SER A 93 11.89 6.94 -15.60
C SER A 93 10.71 7.44 -16.47
N MET A 94 9.51 7.53 -15.90
CA MET A 94 8.35 8.16 -16.53
C MET A 94 8.34 9.67 -16.32
N THR A 95 7.77 10.40 -17.26
CA THR A 95 7.45 11.82 -17.11
C THR A 95 6.23 12.02 -16.20
N SER A 96 6.07 13.21 -15.61
CA SER A 96 4.90 13.52 -14.76
C SER A 96 3.56 13.29 -15.47
N LYS A 97 3.48 13.62 -16.77
CA LYS A 97 2.28 13.36 -17.59
C LYS A 97 1.98 11.87 -17.74
N GLU A 98 3.01 11.04 -17.87
CA GLU A 98 2.85 9.58 -17.98
C GLU A 98 2.49 8.94 -16.64
N ARG A 99 2.99 9.48 -15.52
CA ARG A 99 2.64 8.98 -14.19
C ARG A 99 1.18 9.25 -13.83
N THR A 100 0.70 10.46 -14.14
CA THR A 100 -0.68 10.90 -13.89
C THR A 100 -1.68 10.29 -14.86
N ARG A 101 -1.26 10.02 -16.11
CA ARG A 101 -2.11 9.42 -17.16
C ARG A 101 -1.45 8.18 -17.77
N PRO A 102 -1.59 7.01 -17.12
CA PRO A 102 -1.05 5.74 -17.61
C PRO A 102 -1.52 5.37 -19.03
N ASP A 103 -2.71 5.82 -19.43
CA ASP A 103 -3.31 5.47 -20.72
C ASP A 103 -2.55 6.02 -21.95
N ILE A 104 -1.64 6.99 -21.76
CA ILE A 104 -0.83 7.55 -22.85
C ILE A 104 0.43 6.72 -23.18
N LEU A 105 0.71 5.66 -22.42
CA LEU A 105 1.90 4.83 -22.55
C LEU A 105 1.82 3.88 -23.75
N ASN A 106 2.27 4.38 -24.90
CA ASN A 106 2.44 3.59 -26.13
C ASN A 106 3.78 2.83 -26.17
N ALA A 107 3.98 1.99 -27.19
CA ALA A 107 5.18 1.17 -27.34
C ALA A 107 6.50 1.99 -27.32
N ARG A 108 6.53 3.15 -28.01
CA ARG A 108 7.71 4.02 -28.06
C ARG A 108 8.06 4.58 -26.67
N ARG A 109 7.06 4.98 -25.88
CA ARG A 109 7.26 5.46 -24.50
C ARG A 109 7.76 4.34 -23.60
N ARG A 110 7.18 3.13 -23.72
CA ARG A 110 7.62 1.96 -22.96
C ARG A 110 9.08 1.59 -23.23
N GLN A 111 9.51 1.63 -24.51
CA GLN A 111 10.92 1.42 -24.87
C GLN A 111 11.85 2.47 -24.26
N ARG A 112 11.44 3.75 -24.26
CA ARG A 112 12.21 4.83 -23.62
C ARG A 112 12.32 4.62 -22.11
N ILE A 113 11.21 4.26 -21.44
CA ILE A 113 11.18 4.01 -20.00
C ILE A 113 12.10 2.84 -19.64
N ALA A 114 11.99 1.72 -20.36
CA ALA A 114 12.83 0.54 -20.17
C ALA A 114 14.32 0.89 -20.25
N ARG A 115 14.73 1.64 -21.27
CA ARG A 115 16.12 2.13 -21.42
C ARG A 115 16.52 3.06 -20.28
N GLY A 116 15.64 3.96 -19.85
CA GLY A 116 15.90 4.91 -18.76
C GLY A 116 16.01 4.26 -17.38
N SER A 117 15.29 3.16 -17.16
CA SER A 117 15.27 2.44 -15.89
C SER A 117 16.28 1.29 -15.82
N GLY A 118 17.00 0.99 -16.90
CA GLY A 118 17.84 -0.20 -17.00
C GLY A 118 17.04 -1.51 -16.94
N SER A 119 15.78 -1.49 -17.36
CA SER A 119 14.87 -2.64 -17.33
C SER A 119 14.51 -3.07 -18.75
N SER A 120 13.94 -4.27 -18.88
CA SER A 120 13.39 -4.77 -20.13
C SER A 120 12.01 -4.16 -20.42
N VAL A 121 11.61 -4.15 -21.70
CA VAL A 121 10.25 -3.73 -22.10
C VAL A 121 9.19 -4.65 -21.50
N THR A 122 9.52 -5.93 -21.29
CA THR A 122 8.66 -6.93 -20.65
C THR A 122 8.37 -6.54 -19.21
N GLU A 123 9.39 -6.19 -18.42
CA GLU A 123 9.20 -5.74 -17.03
C GLU A 123 8.31 -4.49 -16.94
N VAL A 124 8.43 -3.57 -17.90
CA VAL A 124 7.55 -2.39 -17.98
C VAL A 124 6.10 -2.80 -18.30
N ASN A 125 5.89 -3.77 -19.19
CA ASN A 125 4.55 -4.29 -19.50
C ASN A 125 3.92 -5.02 -18.30
N ASP A 126 4.69 -5.82 -17.58
CA ASP A 126 4.24 -6.53 -16.39
C ASP A 126 3.80 -5.55 -15.30
N LEU A 127 4.59 -4.49 -15.09
CA LEU A 127 4.23 -3.41 -14.17
C LEU A 127 2.94 -2.71 -14.59
N LEU A 128 2.76 -2.43 -15.88
CA LEU A 128 1.52 -1.85 -16.40
C LEU A 128 0.31 -2.77 -16.19
N GLN A 129 0.48 -4.08 -16.36
CA GLN A 129 -0.58 -5.05 -16.13
C GLN A 129 -0.99 -5.09 -14.64
N ARG A 130 -0.01 -5.18 -13.73
CA ARG A 130 -0.23 -5.14 -12.28
C ARG A 130 -0.92 -3.84 -11.85
N PHE A 131 -0.45 -2.71 -12.38
CA PHE A 131 -1.07 -1.41 -12.14
C PHE A 131 -2.53 -1.38 -12.63
N ASN A 132 -2.82 -1.87 -13.83
CA ASN A 132 -4.18 -1.90 -14.37
C ASN A 132 -5.11 -2.81 -13.55
N GLN A 133 -4.61 -3.94 -13.06
CA GLN A 133 -5.35 -4.82 -12.16
C GLN A 133 -5.70 -4.11 -10.85
N MET A 134 -4.74 -3.41 -10.23
CA MET A 134 -4.98 -2.60 -9.04
C MET A 134 -5.96 -1.45 -9.32
N ARG A 135 -5.80 -0.73 -10.45
CA ARG A 135 -6.73 0.34 -10.86
C ARG A 135 -8.16 -0.19 -11.00
N LYS A 136 -8.34 -1.39 -11.57
CA LYS A 136 -9.65 -2.04 -11.70
C LYS A 136 -10.24 -2.40 -10.34
N MET A 137 -9.43 -2.94 -9.43
CA MET A 137 -9.83 -3.27 -8.07
C MET A 137 -10.26 -2.02 -7.30
N MET A 138 -9.48 -0.95 -7.34
CA MET A 138 -9.79 0.34 -6.69
C MET A 138 -11.07 0.97 -7.22
N LYS A 139 -11.28 0.92 -8.55
CA LYS A 139 -12.52 1.39 -9.17
C LYS A 139 -13.74 0.61 -8.70
N ASN A 140 -13.60 -0.71 -8.53
CA ASN A 140 -14.67 -1.57 -8.02
C ASN A 140 -14.93 -1.34 -6.53
N ALA A 141 -13.89 -1.16 -5.72
CA ALA A 141 -14.00 -0.81 -4.31
C ALA A 141 -14.72 0.54 -4.10
N GLY A 142 -14.42 1.55 -4.91
CA GLY A 142 -15.12 2.83 -4.89
C GLY A 142 -16.63 2.70 -5.21
N LYS A 143 -16.99 1.83 -6.17
CA LYS A 143 -18.39 1.52 -6.46
C LYS A 143 -19.07 0.82 -5.28
N MET A 144 -18.41 -0.15 -4.67
CA MET A 144 -18.92 -0.88 -3.51
C MET A 144 -19.12 0.05 -2.30
N LYS A 145 -18.16 0.93 -2.00
CA LYS A 145 -18.31 1.96 -0.94
C LYS A 145 -19.50 2.87 -1.20
N LYS A 146 -19.69 3.31 -2.46
CA LYS A 146 -20.84 4.15 -2.83
C LYS A 146 -22.18 3.41 -2.64
N MET A 147 -22.24 2.13 -3.03
CA MET A 147 -23.42 1.29 -2.85
C MET A 147 -23.74 1.06 -1.36
N MET A 148 -22.73 0.77 -0.54
CA MET A 148 -22.88 0.60 0.91
C MET A 148 -23.33 1.90 1.59
N ALA A 149 -22.77 3.05 1.19
CA ALA A 149 -23.21 4.36 1.69
C ALA A 149 -24.66 4.69 1.30
N GLN A 150 -25.09 4.26 0.10
CA GLN A 150 -26.48 4.42 -0.34
C GLN A 150 -27.44 3.50 0.44
N MET A 151 -27.05 2.25 0.72
CA MET A 151 -27.82 1.34 1.57
C MET A 151 -27.94 1.84 3.01
N ALA A 152 -26.87 2.38 3.58
CA ALA A 152 -26.90 2.96 4.93
C ALA A 152 -27.85 4.16 5.04
N ARG A 153 -28.00 4.94 3.95
CA ARG A 153 -28.96 6.06 3.88
C ARG A 153 -30.42 5.63 3.68
N MET A 154 -30.67 4.43 3.13
CA MET A 154 -32.02 3.88 3.00
C MET A 154 -32.53 3.20 4.28
N LYS A 155 -31.65 2.95 5.24
CA LYS A 155 -31.97 2.26 6.51
C LYS A 155 -32.28 3.22 7.66
N ASN A 156 -32.29 4.54 7.39
CA ASN A 156 -32.69 5.61 8.31
C ASN A 156 -34.00 6.23 7.86
#